data_AF-A0A1H3DM05-F1
#
_entry.id   AF-A0A1H3DM05-F1
#
_cell.length_a   1.000
_cell.length_b   1.000
_cell.length_c   1.000
_cell.angle_alpha   90.00
_cell.angle_beta   90.00
_cell.angle_gamma   90.00
#
_symmetry.space_group_name_H-M   'P 1'
#
loop_
_entity.id
_entity.type
_entity.pdbx_description
1 polymer ?
#
loop_
_entity_poly.entity_id
_entity_poly.type
_entity_poly.pdbx_seq_one_letter_code
_entity_poly.pdbx_strand_id
1 'polypeptide(L)' 'MTYVDTSDISAAMFIAVLLFLIVIAPLASLGILRLFQGRKKQALWYIVSGVAVYGIFQWFMWYFF' A
#
# COMPACT_ATOMS: atom_id res chain seq x y z
N MET A 1 12.85 -27.80 0.62
CA MET A 1 12.22 -26.46 0.56
C MET A 1 10.76 -26.68 0.93
N THR A 2 10.38 -26.40 2.17
CA THR A 2 8.96 -26.39 2.55
C THR A 2 8.32 -25.29 1.71
N TYR A 3 7.55 -25.67 0.69
CA TYR A 3 6.75 -24.71 -0.06
C TYR A 3 5.86 -24.02 0.96
N VAL A 4 5.98 -22.70 1.08
CA VAL A 4 5.06 -21.90 1.88
C VAL A 4 3.68 -22.17 1.31
N ASP A 5 2.87 -22.92 2.07
CA ASP A 5 1.52 -23.25 1.66
C ASP A 5 0.68 -21.98 1.67
N THR A 6 0.07 -21.69 0.53
CA THR A 6 -0.75 -20.48 0.32
C THR A 6 -2.23 -20.83 0.21
N SER A 7 -2.60 -22.09 0.39
CA SER A 7 -3.99 -22.57 0.29
C SER A 7 -4.93 -21.92 1.30
N ASP A 8 -4.43 -21.53 2.47
CA ASP A 8 -5.20 -20.82 3.52
C ASP A 8 -5.19 -19.29 3.36
N ILE A 9 -4.52 -18.74 2.34
CA ILE A 9 -4.48 -17.29 2.12
C ILE A 9 -5.77 -16.86 1.43
N SER A 10 -6.56 -16.02 2.12
CA SER A 10 -7.73 -15.41 1.50
C SER A 10 -7.32 -14.52 0.33
N ALA A 11 -8.15 -14.49 -0.72
CA ALA A 11 -7.94 -13.59 -1.87
C ALA A 11 -7.76 -12.12 -1.41
N ALA A 12 -8.49 -11.72 -0.37
CA ALA A 12 -8.35 -10.41 0.25
C ALA A 12 -6.95 -10.13 0.79
N MET A 13 -6.35 -11.08 1.51
CA MET A 13 -4.99 -10.95 2.05
C MET A 13 -3.94 -10.88 0.93
N PHE A 14 -4.12 -11.70 -0.12
CA PHE A 14 -3.21 -11.67 -1.26
C PHE A 14 -3.25 -10.32 -2.00
N ILE A 15 -4.44 -9.78 -2.28
CA ILE A 15 -4.60 -8.49 -2.93
C ILE A 15 -4.06 -7.35 -2.05
N ALA A 16 -4.29 -7.41 -0.73
CA ALA A 16 -3.76 -6.42 0.20
C ALA A 16 -2.22 -6.36 0.18
N VAL A 17 -1.56 -7.52 0.16
CA VAL A 17 -0.09 -7.61 0.05
C VAL A 17 0.40 -7.05 -1.29
N LEU A 18 -0.27 -7.39 -2.40
CA LEU A 18 0.09 -6.86 -3.72
C LEU A 18 -0.05 -5.33 -3.78
N LEU A 19 -1.16 -4.78 -3.28
CA LEU A 19 -1.38 -3.34 -3.21
C LEU A 19 -0.29 -2.66 -2.37
N PHE A 20 0.05 -3.27 -1.23
CA PHE A 20 1.08 -2.74 -0.36
C PHE A 20 2.44 -2.68 -1.06
N LEU A 21 2.86 -3.77 -1.71
CA LEU A 21 4.15 -3.87 -2.38
C LEU A 21 4.26 -2.96 -3.60
N ILE A 22 3.20 -2.88 -4.42
CA ILE A 22 3.24 -2.20 -5.71
C ILE A 22 2.94 -0.71 -5.57
N VAL A 23 2.13 -0.31 -4.59
CA VAL A 23 1.64 1.07 -4.49
C VAL A 23 2.04 1.75 -3.19
N ILE A 24 1.70 1.17 -2.03
CA ILE A 24 1.90 1.86 -0.75
C ILE A 24 3.38 2.00 -0.39
N ALA A 25 4.16 0.92 -0.50
CA ALA A 25 5.58 0.94 -0.16
C ALA A 25 6.39 1.92 -1.03
N PRO A 26 6.22 1.98 -2.38
CA PRO A 26 6.85 3.00 -3.20
C PRO A 26 6.42 4.43 -2.86
N LEU A 27 5.14 4.69 -2.62
CA LEU A 27 4.64 6.01 -2.24
C LEU A 27 5.22 6.47 -0.89
N ALA A 28 5.27 5.58 0.09
CA ALA A 28 5.89 5.86 1.38
C ALA A 28 7.39 6.16 1.23
N SER A 29 8.12 5.34 0.46
CA SER A 29 9.54 5.53 0.18
C SER A 29 9.81 6.88 -0.49
N LEU A 30 9.07 7.22 -1.55
CA LEU A 30 9.15 8.52 -2.22
C LEU A 30 8.80 9.67 -1.28
N GLY A 31 7.78 9.52 -0.44
CA GLY A 31 7.41 10.51 0.57
C GLY A 31 8.58 10.81 1.52
N ILE A 32 9.21 9.77 2.07
CA ILE A 32 10.37 9.90 2.96
C ILE A 32 11.56 10.55 2.23
N LEU A 33 11.87 10.12 1.00
CA LEU A 33 12.93 10.73 0.20
C LEU A 33 12.70 12.23 -0.01
N ARG A 34 11.46 12.64 -0.28
CA ARG A 34 11.10 14.06 -0.44
C ARG A 34 11.21 14.85 0.87
N LEU A 35 10.98 14.22 2.02
CA LEU A 35 11.23 14.86 3.33
C LEU A 35 12.72 15.17 3.50
N PHE A 36 13.59 14.21 3.21
CA PHE A 36 15.04 14.41 3.29
C PHE A 36 15.58 15.42 2.27
N GLN A 37 14.90 15.60 1.14
CA GLN A 37 15.20 16.64 0.16
C GLN A 37 14.64 18.03 0.56
N GLY A 38 14.06 18.20 1.74
CA GLY A 38 13.44 19.45 2.19
C GLY A 38 12.11 19.78 1.52
N ARG A 39 11.58 18.92 0.65
CA ARG A 39 10.34 19.12 -0.12
C ARG A 39 9.11 18.67 0.65
N LYS A 40 8.89 19.27 1.83
CA LYS A 40 7.84 18.88 2.79
C LYS A 40 6.43 18.78 2.20
N LYS A 41 6.05 19.74 1.32
CA LYS A 41 4.74 19.70 0.64
C LYS A 41 4.58 18.46 -0.24
N GLN A 42 5.59 18.14 -1.05
CA GLN A 42 5.55 16.98 -1.95
C GLN A 42 5.54 15.68 -1.16
N ALA A 43 6.35 15.59 -0.11
CA ALA A 43 6.32 14.44 0.79
C ALA A 43 4.94 14.18 1.39
N LEU A 44 4.29 15.24 1.89
CA LEU A 44 2.96 15.15 2.48
C LEU A 44 1.94 14.64 1.45
N TRP A 45 2.00 15.11 0.20
CA TRP A 45 1.17 14.61 -0.89
C TRP A 45 1.39 13.11 -1.17
N TYR A 46 2.64 12.63 -1.17
CA TYR A 46 2.91 11.20 -1.33
C TYR A 46 2.31 10.37 -0.21
N ILE A 47 2.46 10.79 1.06
CA ILE A 47 1.89 10.07 2.20
C ILE A 47 0.35 10.09 2.16
N VAL A 48 -0.27 11.25 1.92
CA VAL A 48 -1.73 11.38 1.80
C VAL A 48 -2.26 10.52 0.65
N SER A 49 -1.57 10.49 -0.49
CA SER A 49 -1.97 9.64 -1.61
C SER A 49 -1.92 8.14 -1.26
N GLY A 50 -0.92 7.69 -0.50
CA GLY A 50 -0.84 6.31 -0.04
C GLY A 50 -1.99 5.94 0.90
N VAL A 51 -2.32 6.82 1.84
CA VAL A 51 -3.48 6.66 2.74
C VAL A 51 -4.78 6.65 1.96
N ALA A 52 -4.94 7.55 0.98
CA ALA A 52 -6.15 7.62 0.15
C ALA A 52 -6.35 6.35 -0.67
N VAL A 53 -5.28 5.80 -1.28
CA VAL A 53 -5.34 4.52 -2.01
C VAL A 53 -5.76 3.38 -1.08
N TYR A 54 -5.21 3.32 0.13
CA TYR A 54 -5.62 2.30 1.10
C TYR A 54 -7.10 2.44 1.51
N GLY A 55 -7.57 3.67 1.71
CA GLY A 55 -8.98 3.94 2.01
C GLY A 55 -9.93 3.49 0.89
N ILE A 56 -9.59 3.79 -0.37
CA ILE A 56 -10.35 3.33 -1.55
C ILE A 56 -10.33 1.80 -1.62
N PHE A 57 -9.18 1.18 -1.38
CA PHE A 57 -9.06 -0.28 -1.35
C PHE A 57 -9.94 -0.90 -0.27
N GLN A 58 -9.93 -0.39 0.97
CA GLN A 58 -10.78 -0.89 2.04
C GLN A 58 -12.27 -0.76 1.68
N TRP A 59 -12.67 0.37 1.09
CA TRP A 59 -14.04 0.56 0.62
C TRP A 59 -14.44 -0.44 -0.47
N PHE A 60 -13.55 -0.69 -1.43
CA PHE A 60 -13.74 -1.69 -2.47
C PHE A 60 -13.86 -3.10 -1.87
N MET A 61 -12.95 -3.48 -0.98
CA MET A 61 -12.96 -4.80 -0.35
C MET A 61 -14.23 -5.04 0.44
N TRP A 62 -14.67 -4.07 1.23
CA TRP A 62 -15.92 -4.15 2.00
C TRP A 62 -17.16 -4.32 1.10
N TYR A 63 -17.14 -3.80 -0.13
CA TYR A 63 -18.26 -3.94 -1.05
C TYR A 63 -18.30 -5.29 -1.76
N PHE A 64 -17.15 -5.89 -2.05
CA PHE A 64 -17.05 -7.11 -2.88
C PHE A 64 -16.83 -8.41 -2.08
N PHE A 65 -16.33 -8.34 -0.85
CA PHE A 65 -16.01 -9.48 0.01
C PHE A 65 -16.71 -9.35 1.37
#